data_AF-A0A380WRW6-F1
#
_entry.id   AF-A0A380WRW6-F1
#
_cell.length_a   1.000
_cell.length_b   1.000
_cell.length_c   1.000
_cell.angle_alpha   90.00
_cell.angle_beta   90.00
_cell.angle_gamma   90.00
#
_symmetry.space_group_name_H-M   'P 1'
#
loop_
_entity.id
_entity.type
_entity.pdbx_description
1 polymer ?
#
loop_
_entity_poly.entity_id
_entity_poly.type
_entity_poly.pdbx_seq_one_letter_code
_entity_poly.pdbx_strand_id
1 'polypeptide(L)'
;MRQHVPCRTGLERLHPKRHILAGAALLIATCLVSEGRSQETEADQKVWNAGPYSFSDELGGFKITGVSGTGTREDPFVIREELESATPVTLTIRTIRPIRPFDSSGLYANGIMFMRIEALNNSGQAWVEFEFELQEQQGQASVFGDGLSFDQRRTDNVDISSDSFAQYSRDFEPYDRLRYIEGKVDPLAISGFNFLVTDYTPRWRFYLVQDPRIPSS
;
A
#
# COMPACT_ATOMS: atom_id res chain seq x y z
N MET A 1 -19.11 27.00 -68.35
CA MET A 1 -20.51 26.62 -68.65
C MET A 1 -20.91 25.58 -67.61
N ARG A 2 -21.81 25.95 -66.67
CA ARG A 2 -23.22 25.47 -66.58
C ARG A 2 -23.33 23.94 -66.56
N GLN A 3 -24.12 23.27 -65.71
CA GLN A 3 -24.90 23.57 -64.51
C GLN A 3 -25.60 22.23 -64.14
N HIS A 4 -25.93 22.07 -62.86
CA HIS A 4 -27.13 21.37 -62.35
C HIS A 4 -27.24 19.85 -62.12
N VAL A 5 -27.61 19.59 -60.86
CA VAL A 5 -28.29 18.44 -60.23
C VAL A 5 -29.82 18.58 -60.48
N PRO A 6 -30.62 17.50 -60.47
CA PRO A 6 -31.58 17.19 -59.37
C PRO A 6 -31.59 15.67 -59.05
N CYS A 7 -31.78 15.14 -57.84
CA CYS A 7 -32.74 15.30 -56.73
C CYS A 7 -34.17 14.77 -56.99
N ARG A 8 -34.68 14.04 -55.96
CA ARG A 8 -36.06 13.55 -55.69
C ARG A 8 -36.45 12.21 -56.34
N THR A 9 -37.21 11.29 -55.74
CA THR A 9 -38.12 11.28 -54.56
C THR A 9 -38.62 9.83 -54.37
N GLY A 10 -39.14 9.47 -53.19
CA GLY A 10 -40.09 8.35 -53.10
C GLY A 10 -40.14 7.61 -51.77
N LEU A 11 -40.79 8.23 -50.77
CA LEU A 11 -41.36 7.57 -49.60
C LEU A 11 -42.68 6.91 -50.02
N GLU A 12 -43.01 5.70 -49.56
CA GLU A 12 -44.40 5.31 -49.23
C GLU A 12 -44.40 3.99 -48.43
N ARG A 13 -45.13 3.99 -47.32
CA ARG A 13 -45.44 2.82 -46.47
C ARG A 13 -46.67 2.13 -47.06
N LEU A 14 -46.86 0.83 -46.79
CA LEU A 14 -48.17 0.24 -46.50
C LEU A 14 -48.03 -1.23 -46.03
N HIS A 15 -48.34 -1.48 -44.75
CA HIS A 15 -48.91 -2.74 -44.24
C HIS A 15 -50.41 -2.77 -44.59
N PRO A 16 -51.18 -3.91 -44.60
CA PRO A 16 -51.22 -4.90 -43.49
C PRO A 16 -51.80 -6.34 -43.78
N LYS A 17 -51.99 -7.10 -42.67
CA LYS A 17 -52.90 -8.26 -42.37
C LYS A 17 -52.40 -9.67 -42.73
N ARG A 18 -51.99 -10.50 -41.73
CA ARG A 18 -52.77 -11.44 -40.87
C ARG A 18 -53.41 -12.59 -41.69
N HIS A 19 -53.21 -13.89 -41.39
CA HIS A 19 -53.74 -14.64 -40.25
C HIS A 19 -52.95 -15.97 -40.02
N ILE A 20 -52.57 -16.26 -38.76
CA ILE A 20 -53.06 -17.35 -37.88
C ILE A 20 -52.64 -18.77 -38.30
N LEU A 21 -51.80 -19.41 -37.48
CA LEU A 21 -52.02 -20.78 -37.01
C LEU A 21 -51.34 -20.97 -35.64
N ALA A 22 -52.07 -21.66 -34.78
CA ALA A 22 -51.85 -21.81 -33.36
C ALA A 22 -50.80 -22.89 -33.03
N GLY A 23 -50.15 -22.75 -31.88
CA GLY A 23 -49.30 -23.77 -31.27
C GLY A 23 -49.09 -23.43 -29.81
N ALA A 24 -49.96 -23.95 -28.94
CA ALA A 24 -49.80 -23.88 -27.50
C ALA A 24 -48.74 -24.91 -27.06
N ALA A 25 -47.72 -24.46 -26.33
CA ALA A 25 -46.82 -25.35 -25.59
C ALA A 25 -46.36 -24.68 -24.29
N LEU A 26 -46.97 -25.18 -23.20
CA LEU A 26 -46.54 -25.26 -21.80
C LEU A 26 -45.15 -24.69 -21.46
N LEU A 27 -45.10 -23.57 -20.73
CA LEU A 27 -43.89 -23.09 -20.05
C LEU A 27 -43.92 -23.52 -18.58
N ILE A 28 -43.03 -24.45 -18.23
CA ILE A 28 -42.77 -24.90 -16.87
C ILE A 28 -42.02 -23.81 -16.12
N ALA A 29 -42.59 -23.35 -15.01
CA ALA A 29 -41.93 -22.45 -14.08
C ALA A 29 -40.74 -23.15 -13.42
N THR A 30 -39.54 -22.59 -13.63
CA THR A 30 -38.36 -22.87 -12.79
C THR A 30 -38.00 -21.58 -12.08
N CYS A 31 -38.45 -21.46 -10.83
CA CYS A 31 -37.93 -20.47 -9.91
C CYS A 31 -36.48 -20.82 -9.60
N LEU A 32 -35.53 -20.23 -10.33
CA LEU A 32 -34.15 -20.19 -9.89
C LEU A 32 -34.10 -19.30 -8.66
N VAL A 33 -34.00 -19.94 -7.50
CA VAL A 33 -33.55 -19.31 -6.27
C VAL A 33 -32.15 -18.80 -6.58
N SER A 34 -32.04 -17.51 -6.87
CA SER A 34 -30.75 -16.84 -6.87
C SER A 34 -30.27 -16.91 -5.44
N GLU A 35 -29.39 -17.86 -5.16
CA GLU A 35 -28.53 -17.82 -3.99
C GLU A 35 -27.94 -16.41 -3.94
N GLY A 36 -28.30 -15.67 -2.89
CA GLY A 36 -27.70 -14.40 -2.60
C GLY A 36 -26.22 -14.66 -2.43
N ARG A 37 -25.45 -14.44 -3.49
CA ARG A 37 -24.02 -14.23 -3.41
C ARG A 37 -23.88 -13.00 -2.53
N SER A 38 -23.59 -13.24 -1.26
CA SER A 38 -23.14 -12.21 -0.33
C SER A 38 -22.07 -11.44 -1.07
N GLN A 39 -22.41 -10.24 -1.53
CA GLN A 39 -21.41 -9.24 -1.83
C GLN A 39 -20.79 -8.94 -0.48
N GLU A 40 -19.75 -9.71 -0.12
CA GLU A 40 -18.66 -9.14 0.65
C GLU A 40 -18.32 -7.87 -0.10
N THR A 41 -18.78 -6.76 0.45
CA THR A 41 -18.46 -5.44 -0.06
C THR A 41 -16.95 -5.42 -0.01
N GLU A 42 -16.30 -5.27 -1.16
CA GLU A 42 -14.90 -4.86 -1.25
C GLU A 42 -14.76 -3.73 -0.23
N ALA A 43 -14.25 -4.05 0.96
CA ALA A 43 -14.04 -3.05 1.98
C ALA A 43 -13.08 -2.08 1.32
N ASP A 44 -13.55 -0.87 1.05
CA ASP A 44 -12.80 0.17 0.37
C ASP A 44 -11.42 0.25 1.04
N GLN A 45 -10.42 -0.40 0.44
CA GLN A 45 -9.13 -0.58 1.08
C GLN A 45 -8.53 0.81 1.21
N LYS A 46 -8.39 1.27 2.45
CA LYS A 46 -8.07 2.66 2.72
C LYS A 46 -6.61 2.93 2.33
N VAL A 47 -6.43 3.47 1.14
CA VAL A 47 -5.12 3.94 0.67
C VAL A 47 -4.87 5.36 1.20
N TRP A 48 -3.73 5.55 1.84
CA TRP A 48 -3.30 6.83 2.37
C TRP A 48 -2.26 7.46 1.45
N ASN A 49 -2.55 8.62 0.88
CA ASN A 49 -1.62 9.33 0.00
C ASN A 49 -0.84 10.39 0.78
N ALA A 50 0.47 10.46 0.58
CA ALA A 50 1.32 11.52 1.11
C ALA A 50 2.50 11.78 0.18
N GLY A 51 2.74 13.04 -0.17
CA GLY A 51 3.76 13.42 -1.14
C GLY A 51 3.63 12.66 -2.48
N PRO A 52 4.72 12.05 -2.98
CA PRO A 52 4.73 11.23 -4.18
C PRO A 52 4.43 9.74 -3.95
N TYR A 53 4.01 9.34 -2.74
CA TYR A 53 3.78 7.94 -2.35
C TYR A 53 2.37 7.70 -1.81
N SER A 54 1.99 6.41 -1.75
CA SER A 54 0.85 5.94 -0.98
C SER A 54 1.20 4.74 -0.10
N PHE A 55 0.43 4.60 0.97
CA PHE A 55 0.64 3.67 2.07
C PHE A 55 -0.66 2.90 2.33
N SER A 56 -0.55 1.60 2.61
CA SER A 56 -1.71 0.73 2.77
C SER A 56 -1.43 -0.42 3.74
N ASP A 57 -2.39 -0.70 4.60
CA ASP A 57 -2.50 -1.85 5.49
C ASP A 57 -3.27 -3.03 4.85
N GLU A 58 -3.36 -3.06 3.50
CA GLU A 58 -4.11 -4.06 2.73
C GLU A 58 -3.77 -5.53 3.00
N LEU A 59 -2.60 -5.81 3.58
CA LEU A 59 -2.17 -7.17 3.95
C LEU A 59 -2.66 -7.59 5.35
N GLY A 60 -3.25 -6.67 6.11
CA GLY A 60 -3.86 -6.91 7.41
C GLY A 60 -2.88 -7.03 8.57
N GLY A 61 -3.42 -7.31 9.76
CA GLY A 61 -2.67 -7.51 11.01
C GLY A 61 -2.40 -6.22 11.81
N PHE A 62 -2.53 -5.06 11.18
CA PHE A 62 -2.41 -3.74 11.78
C PHE A 62 -3.34 -2.75 11.08
N LYS A 63 -3.47 -1.55 11.63
CA LYS A 63 -4.31 -0.48 11.07
C LYS A 63 -3.57 0.83 10.96
N ILE A 64 -3.55 1.43 9.77
CA ILE A 64 -3.08 2.81 9.60
C ILE A 64 -4.18 3.76 10.08
N THR A 65 -3.81 4.68 10.96
CA THR A 65 -4.71 5.70 11.54
C THR A 65 -4.44 7.10 11.01
N GLY A 66 -3.27 7.34 10.41
CA GLY A 66 -2.94 8.60 9.75
C GLY A 66 -1.62 8.53 8.97
N VAL A 67 -1.52 9.32 7.90
CA VAL A 67 -0.27 9.54 7.18
C VAL A 67 -0.13 11.03 6.87
N SER A 68 1.07 11.57 7.03
CA SER A 68 1.41 12.95 6.71
C SER A 68 2.83 13.09 6.18
N GLY A 69 3.17 14.29 5.70
CA GLY A 69 4.51 14.65 5.23
C GLY A 69 4.75 14.43 3.75
N THR A 70 5.91 14.84 3.29
CA THR A 70 6.35 14.76 1.88
C THR A 70 7.54 13.85 1.66
N GLY A 71 8.14 13.33 2.74
CA GLY A 71 9.27 12.38 2.70
C GLY A 71 10.64 13.05 2.62
N THR A 72 10.70 14.37 2.79
CA THR A 72 11.96 15.13 2.86
C THR A 72 12.55 15.06 4.26
N ARG A 73 13.81 15.47 4.43
CA ARG A 73 14.46 15.46 5.75
C ARG A 73 13.74 16.38 6.75
N GLU A 74 13.27 17.52 6.27
CA GLU A 74 12.58 18.54 7.08
C GLU A 74 11.08 18.22 7.26
N ASP A 75 10.51 17.38 6.40
CA ASP A 75 9.11 16.97 6.43
C ASP A 75 8.99 15.46 6.09
N PRO A 76 9.43 14.57 7.00
CA PRO A 76 9.45 13.12 6.77
C PRO A 76 8.03 12.57 6.64
N PHE A 77 7.89 11.41 6.00
CA PHE A 77 6.64 10.68 6.09
C PHE A 77 6.42 10.25 7.53
N VAL A 78 5.30 10.65 8.11
CA VAL A 78 4.87 10.17 9.43
C VAL A 78 3.67 9.28 9.26
N ILE A 79 3.84 7.99 9.51
CA ILE A 79 2.80 6.97 9.45
C ILE A 79 2.42 6.63 10.88
N ARG A 80 1.15 6.85 11.22
CA ARG A 80 0.55 6.48 12.50
C ARG A 80 -0.23 5.21 12.32
N GLU A 81 0.02 4.25 13.18
CA GLU A 81 -0.53 2.91 13.06
C GLU A 81 -0.75 2.22 14.40
N GLU A 82 -1.56 1.18 14.38
CA GLU A 82 -1.96 0.40 15.54
C GLU A 82 -1.74 -1.09 15.25
N LEU A 83 -0.93 -1.74 16.08
CA LEU A 83 -0.68 -3.18 16.01
C LEU A 83 -1.51 -3.87 17.10
N GLU A 84 -2.53 -4.63 16.69
CA GLU A 84 -3.45 -5.35 17.59
C GLU A 84 -2.89 -6.69 18.08
N SER A 85 -1.72 -7.09 17.58
CA SER A 85 -1.00 -8.30 17.99
C SER A 85 0.51 -8.08 17.91
N ALA A 86 1.29 -9.01 18.49
CA ALA A 86 2.74 -9.01 18.38
C ALA A 86 3.24 -9.97 17.27
N THR A 87 2.42 -10.19 16.23
CA THR A 87 2.85 -10.93 15.04
C THR A 87 3.39 -9.98 13.98
N PRO A 88 4.33 -10.41 13.12
CA PRO A 88 4.80 -9.56 12.03
C PRO A 88 3.66 -9.08 11.12
N VAL A 89 3.72 -7.82 10.72
CA VAL A 89 2.77 -7.19 9.78
C VAL A 89 3.53 -6.56 8.62
N THR A 90 2.83 -6.21 7.55
CA THR A 90 3.48 -5.69 6.34
C THR A 90 2.75 -4.47 5.80
N LEU A 91 3.46 -3.34 5.80
CA LEU A 91 3.02 -2.09 5.18
C LEU A 91 3.35 -2.14 3.68
N THR A 92 2.35 -1.91 2.83
CA THR A 92 2.57 -1.75 1.39
C THR A 92 2.82 -0.28 1.06
N ILE A 93 3.94 0.01 0.39
CA ILE A 93 4.32 1.35 -0.06
C ILE A 93 4.30 1.38 -1.59
N ARG A 94 3.74 2.43 -2.18
CA ARG A 94 3.67 2.60 -3.64
C ARG A 94 4.10 3.99 -4.07
N THR A 95 4.86 4.03 -5.15
CA THR A 95 5.12 5.28 -5.88
C THR A 95 3.86 5.65 -6.68
N ILE A 96 3.35 6.88 -6.51
CA ILE A 96 2.14 7.37 -7.21
C ILE A 96 2.39 8.60 -8.09
N ARG A 97 3.64 9.07 -8.14
CA ARG A 97 4.10 10.16 -9.01
C ARG A 97 5.29 9.71 -9.86
N PRO A 98 5.56 10.37 -11.01
CA PRO A 98 6.74 10.08 -11.81
C PRO A 98 8.04 10.22 -11.01
N ILE A 99 9.01 9.37 -11.33
CA ILE A 99 10.35 9.43 -10.75
C ILE A 99 11.12 10.58 -11.41
N ARG A 100 11.65 11.49 -10.58
CA ARG A 100 12.58 12.55 -10.98
C ARG A 100 13.81 12.47 -10.08
N PRO A 101 14.89 11.84 -10.56
CA PRO A 101 16.15 11.82 -9.83
C PRO A 101 16.59 13.26 -9.51
N PHE A 102 17.12 13.47 -8.30
CA PHE A 102 17.61 14.77 -7.79
C PHE A 102 16.55 15.83 -7.48
N ASP A 103 15.26 15.54 -7.65
CA ASP A 103 14.22 16.42 -7.12
C ASP A 103 14.24 16.40 -5.59
N SER A 104 14.24 17.55 -4.94
CA SER A 104 14.22 17.67 -3.47
C SER A 104 12.94 18.35 -2.95
N SER A 105 11.92 18.50 -3.80
CA SER A 105 10.72 19.27 -3.48
C SER A 105 9.67 18.49 -2.69
N GLY A 106 9.79 17.16 -2.67
CA GLY A 106 8.75 16.27 -2.11
C GLY A 106 7.52 16.10 -3.02
N LEU A 107 7.53 16.66 -4.24
CA LEU A 107 6.41 16.53 -5.20
C LEU A 107 6.55 15.34 -6.15
N TYR A 108 7.77 14.82 -6.30
CA TYR A 108 8.11 13.70 -7.18
C TYR A 108 8.88 12.64 -6.41
N ALA A 109 8.74 11.38 -6.83
CA ALA A 109 9.55 10.31 -6.27
C ALA A 109 11.00 10.52 -6.74
N ASN A 110 11.95 10.51 -5.81
CA ASN A 110 13.38 10.70 -6.10
C ASN A 110 14.25 9.52 -5.60
N GLY A 111 13.61 8.51 -5.01
CA GLY A 111 14.26 7.33 -4.45
C GLY A 111 14.84 7.53 -3.04
N ILE A 112 14.51 8.62 -2.35
CA ILE A 112 14.95 8.90 -0.97
C ILE A 112 13.70 9.26 -0.15
N MET A 113 13.48 8.52 0.94
CA MET A 113 12.32 8.68 1.81
C MET A 113 12.78 8.74 3.26
N PHE A 114 12.69 9.92 3.88
CA PHE A 114 12.79 10.04 5.33
C PHE A 114 11.46 9.62 5.94
N MET A 115 11.49 8.66 6.85
CA MET A 115 10.30 8.04 7.41
C MET A 115 10.33 8.08 8.94
N ARG A 116 9.13 8.22 9.52
CA ARG A 116 8.82 8.00 10.91
C ARG A 116 7.59 7.10 11.02
N ILE A 117 7.74 5.98 11.71
CA ILE A 117 6.63 5.11 12.12
C ILE A 117 6.28 5.45 13.55
N GLU A 118 5.02 5.79 13.82
CA GLU A 118 4.45 5.97 15.16
C GLU A 118 3.49 4.81 15.43
N ALA A 119 4.01 3.75 16.04
CA ALA A 119 3.27 2.51 16.28
C ALA A 119 2.68 2.49 17.70
N LEU A 120 1.36 2.38 17.79
CA LEU A 120 0.64 2.09 19.03
C LEU A 120 0.71 0.59 19.30
N ASN A 121 1.21 0.23 20.48
CA ASN A 121 1.18 -1.14 20.96
C ASN A 121 -0.20 -1.52 21.51
N ASN A 122 -1.09 -1.99 20.65
CA ASN A 122 -2.39 -2.54 21.07
C ASN A 122 -2.38 -4.07 21.16
N SER A 123 -1.20 -4.69 21.28
CA SER A 123 -1.03 -6.15 21.23
C SER A 123 -1.35 -6.86 22.55
N GLY A 124 -1.53 -6.12 23.63
CA GLY A 124 -1.68 -6.64 24.99
C GLY A 124 -0.38 -7.17 25.62
N GLN A 125 0.76 -7.12 24.91
CA GLN A 125 2.06 -7.57 25.39
C GLN A 125 3.10 -6.46 25.23
N ALA A 126 4.03 -6.36 26.18
CA ALA A 126 5.12 -5.41 26.05
C ALA A 126 6.08 -5.84 24.93
N TRP A 127 6.52 -4.89 24.11
CA TRP A 127 7.59 -5.12 23.14
C TRP A 127 8.94 -4.83 23.80
N VAL A 128 9.93 -5.67 23.53
CA VAL A 128 11.32 -5.54 24.01
C VAL A 128 12.32 -5.33 22.89
N GLU A 129 11.90 -5.57 21.64
CA GLU A 129 12.62 -5.21 20.43
C GLU A 129 11.60 -4.90 19.33
N PHE A 130 12.03 -4.21 18.28
CA PHE A 130 11.22 -3.96 17.09
C PHE A 130 12.10 -4.05 15.85
N GLU A 131 11.73 -4.89 14.89
CA GLU A 131 12.48 -5.09 13.66
C GLU A 131 11.69 -4.59 12.46
N PHE A 132 12.40 -3.95 11.54
CA PHE A 132 11.93 -3.65 10.20
C PHE A 132 12.71 -4.43 9.16
N GLU A 133 12.04 -4.90 8.12
CA GLU A 133 12.63 -5.55 6.95
C GLU A 133 12.09 -4.90 5.68
N LEU A 134 12.97 -4.53 4.75
CA LEU A 134 12.57 -4.09 3.42
C LEU A 134 12.42 -5.28 2.48
N GLN A 135 11.41 -5.23 1.62
CA GLN A 135 11.16 -6.27 0.62
C GLN A 135 10.75 -5.62 -0.72
N GLU A 136 11.55 -5.79 -1.77
CA GLU A 136 11.15 -5.45 -3.14
C GLU A 136 9.94 -6.32 -3.58
N GLN A 137 9.95 -7.59 -3.18
CA GLN A 137 8.91 -8.58 -3.49
C GLN A 137 8.34 -9.15 -2.19
N GLN A 138 7.02 -9.18 -2.06
CA GLN A 138 6.36 -9.63 -0.84
C GLN A 138 6.85 -11.03 -0.40
N GLY A 139 7.27 -11.14 0.86
CA GLY A 139 7.77 -12.37 1.46
C GLY A 139 9.19 -12.77 1.00
N GLN A 140 9.86 -11.92 0.23
CA GLN A 140 11.25 -12.09 -0.16
C GLN A 140 12.06 -10.92 0.37
N ALA A 141 13.06 -11.27 1.17
CA ALA A 141 14.05 -10.34 1.66
C ALA A 141 14.70 -9.53 0.53
N SER A 142 14.87 -8.21 0.75
CA SER A 142 15.69 -7.39 -0.14
C SER A 142 17.17 -7.75 -0.02
N VAL A 143 17.88 -7.65 -1.14
CA VAL A 143 19.33 -7.85 -1.23
C VAL A 143 19.97 -6.62 -1.85
N PHE A 144 21.24 -6.35 -1.56
CA PHE A 144 22.00 -5.19 -2.05
C PHE A 144 21.82 -4.90 -3.55
N GLY A 145 21.65 -5.94 -4.37
CA GLY A 145 21.52 -5.82 -5.82
C GLY A 145 20.19 -5.27 -6.34
N ASP A 146 19.13 -5.19 -5.52
CA ASP A 146 17.81 -4.75 -5.96
C ASP A 146 17.61 -3.22 -5.90
N GLY A 147 18.43 -2.52 -5.11
CA GLY A 147 18.41 -1.07 -4.99
C GLY A 147 17.45 -0.51 -3.93
N LEU A 148 16.82 -1.35 -3.11
CA LEU A 148 16.05 -0.96 -1.93
C LEU A 148 16.92 -1.12 -0.68
N SER A 149 16.98 -0.12 0.21
CA SER A 149 17.77 -0.26 1.46
C SER A 149 17.46 0.76 2.56
N PHE A 150 17.88 0.47 3.79
CA PHE A 150 17.91 1.43 4.91
C PHE A 150 19.19 2.30 4.91
N ASP A 151 19.45 2.99 3.80
CA ASP A 151 20.61 3.89 3.62
C ASP A 151 21.97 3.19 3.82
N GLN A 152 22.16 2.05 3.15
CA GLN A 152 23.36 1.20 3.29
C GLN A 152 24.69 1.89 2.94
N ARG A 153 24.67 2.99 2.16
CA ARG A 153 25.90 3.69 1.74
C ARG A 153 26.46 4.61 2.81
N ARG A 154 25.69 4.96 3.83
CA ARG A 154 26.10 5.85 4.91
C ARG A 154 26.36 5.09 6.20
N THR A 155 27.49 5.41 6.82
CA THR A 155 27.92 4.85 8.10
C THR A 155 27.63 5.78 9.29
N ASP A 156 27.08 6.97 9.05
CA ASP A 156 26.65 7.88 10.11
C ASP A 156 25.22 7.58 10.58
N ASN A 157 24.97 7.84 11.86
CA ASN A 157 23.76 7.42 12.58
C ASN A 157 22.67 8.50 12.60
N VAL A 158 22.78 9.55 11.79
CA VAL A 158 21.99 10.79 11.97
C VAL A 158 20.49 10.55 11.74
N ASP A 159 20.15 9.62 10.86
CA ASP A 159 18.78 9.45 10.39
C ASP A 159 18.08 8.22 11.00
N ILE A 160 18.74 7.45 11.89
CA ILE A 160 18.18 6.28 12.59
C ILE A 160 18.03 6.55 14.08
N SER A 161 16.81 6.47 14.60
CA SER A 161 16.54 6.64 16.03
C SER A 161 15.18 6.05 16.44
N SER A 162 15.00 5.84 17.73
CA SER A 162 13.70 5.49 18.30
C SER A 162 13.44 6.26 19.59
N ASP A 163 12.17 6.47 19.91
CA ASP A 163 11.74 7.09 21.16
C ASP A 163 11.87 6.13 22.35
N SER A 164 11.84 4.80 22.12
CA SER A 164 11.70 3.77 23.19
C SER A 164 12.86 2.78 23.28
N PHE A 165 13.76 2.76 22.30
CA PHE A 165 14.87 1.81 22.20
C PHE A 165 16.20 2.55 22.12
N ALA A 166 17.13 2.20 23.00
CA ALA A 166 18.40 2.92 23.15
C ALA A 166 19.43 2.56 22.08
N GLN A 167 19.31 1.39 21.45
CA GLN A 167 20.25 0.89 20.47
C GLN A 167 19.53 0.36 19.23
N TYR A 168 20.29 0.24 18.14
CA TYR A 168 19.84 -0.45 16.93
C TYR A 168 20.98 -1.26 16.31
N SER A 169 20.63 -2.30 15.55
CA SER A 169 21.53 -3.05 14.68
C SER A 169 21.03 -3.01 13.24
N ARG A 170 21.98 -3.10 12.30
CA ARG A 170 21.73 -3.18 10.86
C ARG A 170 22.21 -4.55 10.39
N ASP A 171 21.28 -5.37 9.93
CA ASP A 171 21.55 -6.70 9.38
C ASP A 171 21.19 -6.69 7.89
N PHE A 172 22.04 -6.03 7.12
CA PHE A 172 21.77 -5.67 5.73
C PHE A 172 21.69 -6.87 4.78
N GLU A 173 22.50 -7.90 5.00
CA GLU A 173 22.54 -9.06 4.13
C GLU A 173 22.27 -10.33 4.94
N PRO A 174 21.32 -11.19 4.53
CA PRO A 174 20.54 -11.16 3.28
C PRO A 174 19.16 -10.46 3.39
N TYR A 175 18.88 -9.70 4.46
CA TYR A 175 17.51 -9.32 4.80
C TYR A 175 17.17 -7.84 4.72
N ASP A 176 18.17 -6.97 4.57
CA ASP A 176 18.03 -5.52 4.67
C ASP A 176 17.20 -5.10 5.90
N ARG A 177 17.68 -5.51 7.08
CA ARG A 177 17.00 -5.33 8.36
C ARG A 177 17.53 -4.19 9.19
N LEU A 178 16.61 -3.57 9.90
CA LEU A 178 16.88 -2.59 10.94
C LEU A 178 16.17 -3.01 12.23
N ARG A 179 16.94 -3.35 13.26
CA ARG A 179 16.42 -3.83 14.55
C ARG A 179 16.70 -2.82 15.64
N TYR A 180 15.69 -2.49 16.42
CA TYR A 180 15.77 -1.62 17.59
C TYR A 180 15.73 -2.48 18.87
N ILE A 181 16.69 -2.27 19.76
CA ILE A 181 16.93 -3.10 20.96
C ILE A 181 17.24 -2.22 22.18
N GLU A 182 17.37 -2.86 23.35
CA GLU A 182 17.57 -2.18 24.64
C GLU A 182 16.48 -1.14 24.92
N GLY A 183 15.23 -1.60 24.89
CA GLY A 183 14.07 -0.76 25.09
C GLY A 183 12.86 -1.54 25.54
N LYS A 184 11.77 -0.80 25.72
CA LYS A 184 10.48 -1.39 26.06
C LYS A 184 9.34 -0.49 25.60
N VAL A 185 8.30 -1.10 25.01
CA VAL A 185 7.04 -0.43 24.71
C VAL A 185 5.92 -1.18 25.43
N ASP A 186 5.39 -0.58 26.49
CA ASP A 186 4.27 -1.16 27.24
C ASP A 186 2.97 -1.17 26.41
N PRO A 187 2.01 -2.06 26.72
CA PRO A 187 0.70 -2.02 26.09
C PRO A 187 0.07 -0.63 26.20
N LEU A 188 -0.56 -0.20 25.11
CA LEU A 188 -1.17 1.12 24.89
C LEU A 188 -0.19 2.29 24.84
N ALA A 189 1.13 2.04 24.90
CA ALA A 189 2.13 3.05 24.62
C ALA A 189 2.41 3.16 23.11
N ILE A 190 2.88 4.34 22.71
CA ILE A 190 3.31 4.61 21.33
C ILE A 190 4.83 4.65 21.30
N SER A 191 5.43 4.06 20.26
CA SER A 191 6.86 4.21 19.97
C SER A 191 7.07 4.81 18.59
N GLY A 192 7.92 5.82 18.52
CA GLY A 192 8.43 6.37 17.27
C GLY A 192 9.70 5.68 16.79
N PHE A 193 9.83 5.50 15.47
CA PHE A 193 11.02 4.98 14.81
C PHE A 193 11.32 5.84 13.59
N ASN A 194 12.50 6.48 13.55
CA ASN A 194 12.95 7.29 12.42
C ASN A 194 14.00 6.51 11.64
N PHE A 195 13.90 6.51 10.31
CA PHE A 195 14.87 5.88 9.42
C PHE A 195 14.78 6.48 8.02
N LEU A 196 15.82 6.27 7.22
CA LEU A 196 15.86 6.63 5.81
C LEU A 196 15.72 5.36 4.96
N VAL A 197 14.86 5.41 3.95
CA VAL A 197 14.75 4.38 2.91
C VAL A 197 15.27 4.96 1.60
N THR A 198 16.12 4.20 0.92
CA THR A 198 16.50 4.46 -0.47
C THR A 198 15.83 3.44 -1.38
N ASP A 199 15.12 3.88 -2.41
CA ASP A 199 14.43 3.03 -3.38
C ASP A 199 14.85 3.41 -4.81
N TYR A 200 15.73 2.58 -5.37
CA TYR A 200 16.14 2.61 -6.77
C TYR A 200 15.67 1.38 -7.54
N THR A 201 14.67 0.67 -7.00
CA THR A 201 14.12 -0.52 -7.63
C THR A 201 13.40 -0.13 -8.93
N PRO A 202 13.28 -1.06 -9.90
CA PRO A 202 12.46 -0.82 -11.09
C PRO A 202 10.95 -0.96 -10.81
N ARG A 203 10.55 -1.14 -9.55
CA ARG A 203 9.17 -1.43 -9.13
C ARG A 203 8.50 -0.15 -8.62
N TRP A 204 7.18 -0.15 -8.73
CA TRP A 204 6.35 0.95 -8.20
C TRP A 204 5.76 0.63 -6.84
N ARG A 205 6.16 -0.51 -6.26
CA ARG A 205 5.66 -1.06 -5.01
C ARG A 205 6.78 -1.84 -4.35
N PHE A 206 6.93 -1.65 -3.05
CA PHE A 206 7.75 -2.45 -2.16
C PHE A 206 7.04 -2.53 -0.80
N TYR A 207 7.64 -3.27 0.13
CA TYR A 207 7.02 -3.57 1.40
C TYR A 207 7.98 -3.28 2.56
N LEU A 208 7.39 -2.93 3.69
CA LEU A 208 8.07 -2.77 4.97
C LEU A 208 7.42 -3.76 5.95
N VAL A 209 8.13 -4.83 6.28
CA VAL A 209 7.72 -5.74 7.35
C VAL A 209 8.05 -5.09 8.69
N GLN A 210 7.16 -5.26 9.65
CA GLN A 210 7.29 -4.76 11.00
C GLN A 210 7.08 -5.92 11.98
N ASP A 211 8.08 -6.20 12.81
CA ASP A 211 8.10 -7.37 13.68
C ASP A 211 8.40 -6.94 15.13
N PRO A 212 7.36 -6.71 15.96
CA PRO A 212 7.53 -6.47 17.38
C PRO A 212 7.89 -7.77 18.11
N ARG A 213 8.93 -7.74 18.96
CA ARG A 213 9.33 -8.90 19.79
C ARG A 213 8.84 -8.74 21.22
N ILE A 214 8.30 -9.81 21.78
CA ILE A 214 7.91 -9.93 23.19
C ILE A 214 9.03 -10.61 24.02
N PRO A 215 9.05 -10.53 25.36
CA PRO A 215 10.11 -11.12 26.19
C PRO A 215 10.33 -12.64 26.03
N SER A 216 9.34 -13.38 25.51
CA SER A 216 9.42 -14.83 25.32
C SER A 216 9.61 -15.25 23.85
N SER A 217 10.04 -14.31 22.99
CA SER A 217 10.24 -14.55 21.55
C SER A 217 11.43 -15.43 21.24
#